data_AF-A0A061CRK4-F1
#
_entry.id   AF-A0A061CRK4-F1
#
_cell.length_a   1.000
_cell.length_b   1.000
_cell.length_c   1.000
_cell.angle_alpha   90.00
_cell.angle_beta   90.00
_cell.angle_gamma   90.00
#
_symmetry.space_group_name_H-M   'P 1'
#
loop_
_entity.id
_entity.type
_entity.pdbx_description
1 polymer ?
#
loop_
_entity_poly.entity_id
_entity_poly.type
_entity_poly.pdbx_seq_one_letter_code
_entity_poly.pdbx_strand_id
1 'polypeptide(L)'
;MSSMQHQEVDFSRPQNQDLIWDLDSMARRELAERFIKLFENRLCVYSESVGQLYTNYSLHFPTDLGRKMVVLPNPYAFHDTLHGIDSQAIRKTGLCVLPGKVLGKPGLLLSTQIKDGGPAPKTMPFKPALAQIISNQKKIGDLFLPVLMKGDLREFDQQMPYIHLHRLQLARLERLSSFERDDIQQTITRKLLMLYRQADSLVC
;
A
#
# COMPACT_ATOMS: atom_id res chain seq x y z
N MET A 1 32.37 -19.65 -4.00
CA MET A 1 31.60 -18.65 -4.77
C MET A 1 30.24 -19.25 -5.06
N SER A 2 29.25 -19.02 -4.20
CA SER A 2 27.89 -19.56 -4.39
C SER A 2 27.17 -18.73 -5.44
N SER A 3 26.90 -19.34 -6.58
CA SER A 3 26.00 -18.87 -7.61
C SER A 3 24.60 -18.69 -7.01
N MET A 4 24.14 -17.44 -6.89
CA MET A 4 22.73 -17.14 -6.64
C MET A 4 21.92 -17.60 -7.86
N GLN A 5 21.15 -18.66 -7.70
CA GLN A 5 20.12 -19.05 -8.66
C GLN A 5 19.11 -17.91 -8.74
N HIS A 6 19.03 -17.25 -9.90
CA HIS A 6 17.87 -16.44 -10.24
C HIS A 6 16.71 -17.43 -10.38
N GLN A 7 15.82 -17.46 -9.39
CA GLN A 7 14.61 -18.24 -9.47
C GLN A 7 13.70 -17.50 -10.47
N GLU A 8 13.56 -18.04 -11.67
CA GLU A 8 12.55 -17.59 -12.62
C GLU A 8 11.18 -17.83 -11.97
N VAL A 9 10.48 -16.73 -11.67
CA VAL A 9 9.14 -16.78 -11.10
C VAL A 9 8.22 -17.29 -12.20
N ASP A 10 7.68 -18.49 -12.04
CA ASP A 10 6.74 -19.08 -12.99
C ASP A 10 5.39 -18.36 -12.91
N PHE A 11 5.15 -17.45 -13.87
CA PHE A 11 3.92 -16.67 -14.01
C PHE A 11 2.73 -17.48 -14.59
N SER A 12 2.88 -18.79 -14.84
CA SER A 12 1.87 -19.63 -15.50
C SER A 12 0.83 -20.28 -14.57
N ARG A 13 1.06 -20.30 -13.24
CA ARG A 13 0.06 -20.77 -12.26
C ARG A 13 -1.10 -19.77 -12.15
N PRO A 14 -2.33 -20.19 -11.76
CA PRO A 14 -3.45 -19.27 -11.53
C PRO A 14 -3.04 -18.26 -10.46
N GLN A 15 -2.50 -17.14 -10.93
CA GLN A 15 -1.91 -16.10 -10.12
C GLN A 15 -3.08 -15.25 -9.64
N ASN A 16 -3.15 -15.04 -8.34
CA ASN A 16 -4.10 -14.12 -7.75
C ASN A 16 -4.05 -12.78 -8.51
N GLN A 17 -5.10 -12.49 -9.28
CA GLN A 17 -5.12 -11.34 -10.20
C GLN A 17 -5.06 -10.00 -9.46
N ASP A 18 -5.38 -9.99 -8.17
CA ASP A 18 -5.27 -8.79 -7.33
C ASP A 18 -3.82 -8.43 -7.01
N LEU A 19 -2.88 -9.35 -7.25
CA LEU A 19 -1.45 -9.12 -7.10
C LEU A 19 -0.78 -8.64 -8.39
N ILE A 20 -1.51 -8.64 -9.50
CA ILE A 20 -1.04 -8.12 -10.78
C ILE A 20 -1.73 -6.79 -11.06
N TRP A 21 -0.98 -5.71 -10.98
CA TRP A 21 -1.46 -4.35 -11.12
C TRP A 21 -1.03 -3.78 -12.46
N ASP A 22 -1.98 -3.13 -13.13
CA ASP A 22 -1.78 -2.49 -14.41
C ASP A 22 -1.19 -1.09 -14.23
N LEU A 23 -0.13 -0.78 -14.98
CA LEU A 23 0.53 0.53 -15.02
C LEU A 23 0.41 1.18 -16.40
N ASP A 24 -0.40 0.66 -17.32
CA ASP A 24 -0.53 1.18 -18.69
C ASP A 24 -0.96 2.65 -18.71
N SER A 25 -1.77 3.07 -17.73
CA SER A 25 -2.23 4.45 -17.58
C SER A 25 -1.18 5.41 -17.01
N MET A 26 0.02 4.95 -16.65
CA MET A 26 1.07 5.78 -16.04
C MET A 26 1.96 6.40 -17.12
N ALA A 27 1.88 7.71 -17.31
CA ALA A 27 2.76 8.44 -18.20
C ALA A 27 4.22 8.44 -17.69
N ARG A 28 4.43 8.58 -16.37
CA ARG A 28 5.77 8.56 -15.75
C ARG A 28 6.04 7.26 -14.99
N ARG A 29 6.11 6.15 -15.72
CA ARG A 29 6.30 4.80 -15.17
C ARG A 29 7.44 4.70 -14.16
N GLU A 30 8.65 5.12 -14.52
CA GLU A 30 9.82 5.00 -13.63
C GLU A 30 9.63 5.73 -12.29
N LEU A 31 8.94 6.88 -12.30
CA LEU A 31 8.62 7.62 -11.09
C LEU A 31 7.58 6.84 -10.25
N ALA A 32 6.55 6.28 -10.89
CA ALA A 32 5.55 5.45 -10.22
C ALA A 32 6.18 4.19 -9.59
N GLU A 33 7.09 3.53 -10.29
CA GLU A 33 7.82 2.35 -9.79
C GLU A 33 8.70 2.69 -8.58
N ARG A 34 9.50 3.78 -8.64
CA ARG A 34 10.29 4.23 -7.48
C ARG A 34 9.39 4.64 -6.32
N PHE A 35 8.26 5.28 -6.61
CA PHE A 35 7.32 5.74 -5.61
C PHE A 35 6.64 4.60 -4.86
N ILE A 36 6.07 3.61 -5.56
CA ILE A 36 5.40 2.47 -4.91
C ILE A 36 6.38 1.60 -4.12
N LYS A 37 7.65 1.48 -4.57
CA LYS A 37 8.72 0.79 -3.83
C LYS A 37 9.00 1.42 -2.46
N LEU A 38 8.68 2.70 -2.23
CA LEU A 38 8.78 3.28 -0.89
C LEU A 38 7.88 2.58 0.12
N PHE A 39 6.77 1.98 -0.33
CA PHE A 39 5.77 1.34 0.53
C PHE A 39 5.89 -0.18 0.59
N GLU A 40 6.76 -0.77 -0.23
CA GLU A 40 7.11 -2.20 -0.16
C GLU A 40 7.47 -2.58 1.27
N ASN A 41 6.80 -3.62 1.80
CA ASN A 41 6.93 -4.10 3.18
C ASN A 41 6.60 -3.09 4.30
N ARG A 42 6.20 -1.86 3.97
CA ARG A 42 5.75 -0.83 4.94
C ARG A 42 4.24 -0.72 5.03
N LEU A 43 3.53 -1.07 3.97
CA LEU A 43 2.08 -1.24 3.96
C LEU A 43 1.73 -2.65 3.49
N CYS A 44 0.66 -3.21 4.05
CA CYS A 44 0.17 -4.51 3.62
C CYS A 44 -0.62 -4.39 2.31
N VAL A 45 -0.59 -5.44 1.49
CA VAL A 45 -1.39 -5.52 0.26
C VAL A 45 -2.55 -6.48 0.47
N TYR A 46 -3.77 -6.02 0.23
CA TYR A 46 -4.99 -6.79 0.29
C TYR A 46 -5.32 -7.37 -1.08
N SER A 47 -5.69 -8.64 -1.09
CA SER A 47 -6.37 -9.29 -2.19
C SER A 47 -7.80 -9.65 -1.80
N GLU A 48 -8.74 -9.10 -2.56
CA GLU A 48 -10.16 -9.29 -2.40
C GLU A 48 -10.60 -10.69 -2.82
N SER A 49 -10.08 -11.17 -3.95
CA SER A 49 -10.45 -12.45 -4.58
C SER A 49 -10.20 -13.66 -3.67
N VAL A 50 -9.20 -13.60 -2.80
CA VAL A 50 -8.88 -14.68 -1.84
C VAL A 50 -9.04 -14.26 -0.38
N GLY A 51 -9.45 -13.02 -0.10
CA GLY A 51 -9.61 -12.49 1.26
C GLY A 51 -8.33 -12.56 2.09
N GLN A 52 -7.19 -12.18 1.50
CA GLN A 52 -5.87 -12.27 2.15
C GLN A 52 -5.20 -10.91 2.24
N LEU A 53 -4.40 -10.73 3.29
CA LEU A 53 -3.54 -9.58 3.47
C LEU A 53 -2.07 -10.02 3.52
N TYR A 54 -1.29 -9.58 2.54
CA TYR A 54 0.13 -9.87 2.43
C TYR A 54 0.94 -8.81 3.15
N THR A 55 1.72 -9.24 4.14
CA THR A 55 2.50 -8.35 5.00
C THR A 55 3.99 -8.33 4.63
N ASN A 56 4.47 -9.34 3.91
CA ASN A 56 5.83 -9.46 3.41
C ASN A 56 5.82 -9.87 1.93
N TYR A 57 6.31 -8.97 1.07
CA TYR A 57 6.30 -9.13 -0.38
C TYR A 57 7.41 -8.32 -1.04
N SER A 58 7.74 -8.66 -2.28
CA SER A 58 8.52 -7.82 -3.19
C SER A 58 7.65 -7.34 -4.35
N LEU A 59 7.96 -6.15 -4.85
CA LEU A 59 7.36 -5.57 -6.05
C LEU A 59 8.26 -5.84 -7.26
N HIS A 60 7.74 -6.63 -8.19
CA HIS A 60 8.42 -6.97 -9.43
C HIS A 60 7.80 -6.21 -10.60
N PHE A 61 8.65 -5.76 -11.53
CA PHE A 61 8.28 -5.01 -12.72
C PHE A 61 8.79 -5.77 -13.96
N PRO A 62 8.17 -6.92 -14.27
CA PRO A 62 8.57 -7.77 -15.40
C PRO A 62 8.48 -7.02 -16.74
N THR A 63 9.51 -7.12 -17.58
CA THR A 63 9.53 -6.50 -18.90
C THR A 63 8.72 -7.27 -19.93
N ASP A 64 8.55 -8.57 -19.71
CA ASP A 64 7.85 -9.55 -20.56
C ASP A 64 6.32 -9.55 -20.37
N LEU A 65 5.83 -9.11 -19.21
CA LEU A 65 4.39 -8.98 -18.93
C LEU A 65 3.81 -7.60 -19.25
N GLY A 66 4.53 -6.78 -20.01
CA GLY A 66 4.12 -5.42 -20.37
C GLY A 66 4.28 -4.43 -19.22
N ARG A 67 3.46 -3.38 -19.15
CA ARG A 67 3.52 -2.39 -18.06
C ARG A 67 2.75 -2.88 -16.83
N LYS A 68 3.20 -4.00 -16.25
CA LYS A 68 2.60 -4.59 -15.06
C LYS A 68 3.53 -4.50 -13.86
N MET A 69 2.93 -4.34 -12.70
CA MET A 69 3.58 -4.55 -11.41
C MET A 69 3.01 -5.82 -10.79
N VAL A 70 3.88 -6.72 -10.33
CA VAL A 70 3.49 -7.95 -9.67
C VAL A 70 3.93 -7.87 -8.21
N VAL A 71 2.97 -8.00 -7.30
CA VAL A 71 3.21 -8.19 -5.88
C VAL A 71 3.52 -9.67 -5.66
N LEU A 72 4.75 -9.98 -5.25
CA LEU A 72 5.17 -11.36 -4.97
C LEU A 72 5.29 -11.56 -3.46
N PRO A 73 4.33 -12.24 -2.82
CA PRO A 73 4.45 -12.64 -1.43
C PRO A 73 5.70 -13.50 -1.22
N ASN A 74 6.33 -13.39 -0.06
CA ASN A 74 7.48 -14.23 0.26
C ASN A 74 7.05 -15.70 0.38
N PRO A 75 7.49 -16.60 -0.52
CA PRO A 75 7.04 -18.00 -0.53
C PRO A 75 7.59 -18.81 0.66
N TYR A 76 8.57 -18.29 1.40
CA TYR A 76 9.16 -18.93 2.57
C TYR A 76 8.63 -18.37 3.89
N ALA A 77 7.73 -17.38 3.84
CA ALA A 77 7.15 -16.74 5.02
C ALA A 77 5.62 -16.88 5.01
N PHE A 78 5.13 -18.10 5.05
CA PHE A 78 3.68 -18.39 5.06
C PHE A 78 2.96 -17.72 6.24
N HIS A 79 3.66 -17.47 7.36
CA HIS A 79 3.15 -16.76 8.53
C HIS A 79 2.91 -15.26 8.29
N ASP A 80 3.43 -14.71 7.18
CA ASP A 80 3.32 -13.29 6.84
C ASP A 80 2.07 -12.99 5.98
N THR A 81 1.20 -13.99 5.77
CA THR A 81 -0.11 -13.84 5.12
C THR A 81 -1.22 -13.98 6.14
N LEU A 82 -2.06 -12.96 6.25
CA LEU A 82 -3.25 -12.98 7.10
C LEU A 82 -4.45 -13.38 6.26
N HIS A 83 -5.29 -14.26 6.79
CA HIS A 83 -6.41 -14.88 6.07
C HIS A 83 -7.77 -14.45 6.63
N GLY A 84 -8.84 -14.73 5.89
CA GLY A 84 -10.21 -14.48 6.35
C GLY A 84 -10.59 -13.01 6.39
N ILE A 85 -9.92 -12.17 5.59
CA ILE A 85 -10.17 -10.74 5.52
C ILE A 85 -11.32 -10.47 4.53
N ASP A 86 -12.52 -10.29 5.07
CA ASP A 86 -13.70 -9.98 4.26
C ASP A 86 -13.57 -8.60 3.59
N SER A 87 -13.89 -8.53 2.30
CA SER A 87 -13.96 -7.31 1.50
C SER A 87 -14.77 -6.19 2.18
N GLN A 88 -15.84 -6.53 2.91
CA GLN A 88 -16.69 -5.56 3.60
C GLN A 88 -15.99 -4.84 4.76
N ALA A 89 -14.87 -5.40 5.25
CA ALA A 89 -14.02 -4.80 6.26
C ALA A 89 -13.02 -3.79 5.67
N ILE A 90 -12.84 -3.76 4.34
CA ILE A 90 -11.94 -2.83 3.66
C ILE A 90 -12.72 -1.60 3.22
N ARG A 91 -12.22 -0.42 3.61
CA ARG A 91 -12.86 0.87 3.32
C ARG A 91 -11.92 1.83 2.63
N LYS A 92 -12.41 2.42 1.55
CA LYS A 92 -11.78 3.55 0.87
C LYS A 92 -11.69 4.74 1.83
N THR A 93 -10.50 5.33 2.00
CA THR A 93 -10.30 6.43 2.98
C THR A 93 -10.42 7.82 2.37
N GLY A 94 -10.25 7.96 1.06
CA GLY A 94 -10.08 9.26 0.38
C GLY A 94 -8.70 9.89 0.59
N LEU A 95 -7.83 9.27 1.39
CA LEU A 95 -6.47 9.73 1.63
C LEU A 95 -5.58 9.32 0.46
N CYS A 96 -4.87 10.28 -0.11
CA CYS A 96 -3.94 10.08 -1.21
C CYS A 96 -2.54 10.50 -0.78
N VAL A 97 -1.56 9.60 -0.90
CA VAL A 97 -0.14 9.89 -0.68
C VAL A 97 0.51 10.18 -2.03
N LEU A 98 1.34 11.21 -2.12
CA LEU A 98 2.04 11.57 -3.36
C LEU A 98 3.45 12.10 -3.05
N PRO A 99 4.41 11.99 -3.99
CA PRO A 99 5.70 12.65 -3.85
C PRO A 99 5.54 14.17 -4.03
N GLY A 100 6.40 14.94 -3.37
CA GLY A 100 6.38 16.39 -3.43
C GLY A 100 7.56 17.03 -2.70
N LYS A 101 7.35 18.24 -2.18
CA LYS A 101 8.36 18.96 -1.39
C LYS A 101 7.84 19.30 0.01
N VAL A 102 8.63 18.96 1.03
CA VAL A 102 8.41 19.33 2.43
C VAL A 102 9.53 20.27 2.84
N LEU A 103 9.19 21.51 3.20
CA LEU A 103 10.18 22.55 3.55
C LEU A 103 11.29 22.72 2.49
N GLY A 104 10.91 22.66 1.21
CA GLY A 104 11.83 22.80 0.07
C GLY A 104 12.63 21.55 -0.30
N LYS A 105 12.58 20.48 0.51
CA LYS A 105 13.27 19.20 0.24
C LYS A 105 12.30 18.16 -0.32
N PRO A 106 12.76 17.20 -1.15
CA PRO A 106 11.92 16.08 -1.57
C PRO A 106 11.35 15.34 -0.36
N GLY A 107 10.10 14.91 -0.47
CA GLY A 107 9.42 14.15 0.58
C GLY A 107 8.01 13.75 0.18
N LEU A 108 7.28 13.16 1.12
CA LEU A 108 5.90 12.72 0.90
C LEU A 108 4.89 13.76 1.39
N LEU A 109 3.80 13.88 0.63
CA LEU A 109 2.64 14.70 0.95
C LEU A 109 1.38 13.81 1.06
N LEU A 110 0.41 14.27 1.83
CA LEU A 110 -0.92 13.69 1.91
C LEU A 110 -1.97 14.69 1.41
N SER A 111 -2.93 14.22 0.63
CA SER A 111 -4.12 14.96 0.22
C SER A 111 -5.39 14.16 0.50
N THR A 112 -6.51 14.84 0.69
CA THR A 112 -7.86 14.24 0.80
C THR A 112 -8.68 14.43 -0.48
N GLN A 113 -8.17 15.18 -1.45
CA GLN A 113 -8.91 15.59 -2.64
C GLN A 113 -7.96 15.64 -3.84
N ILE A 114 -7.94 14.57 -4.63
CA ILE A 114 -7.35 14.55 -5.97
C ILE A 114 -8.51 14.35 -6.95
N LYS A 115 -8.70 15.31 -7.86
CA LYS A 115 -9.76 15.30 -8.87
C LYS A 115 -9.17 15.65 -10.22
N ASP A 116 -9.31 14.77 -11.21
CA ASP A 116 -8.82 15.01 -12.57
C ASP A 116 -9.44 16.28 -13.17
N GLY A 117 -8.62 17.10 -13.82
CA GLY A 117 -9.02 18.40 -14.38
C GLY A 117 -9.36 19.48 -13.34
N GLY A 118 -9.12 19.22 -12.06
CA GLY A 118 -9.32 20.18 -10.97
C GLY A 118 -8.07 21.02 -10.65
N PRO A 119 -8.20 22.01 -9.74
CA PRO A 119 -7.05 22.75 -9.24
C PRO A 119 -6.07 21.82 -8.51
N ALA A 120 -4.81 22.24 -8.39
CA ALA A 120 -3.80 21.49 -7.67
C ALA A 120 -4.30 21.02 -6.29
N PRO A 121 -4.10 19.75 -5.94
CA PRO A 121 -4.66 19.19 -4.72
C PRO A 121 -4.12 19.93 -3.49
N LYS A 122 -4.99 20.20 -2.51
CA LYS A 122 -4.52 20.69 -1.22
C LYS A 122 -3.74 19.58 -0.54
N THR A 123 -2.49 19.86 -0.21
CA THR A 123 -1.56 18.90 0.39
C THR A 123 -1.04 19.37 1.73
N MET A 124 -0.69 18.41 2.58
CA MET A 124 0.07 18.64 3.81
C MET A 124 1.22 17.62 3.92
N PRO A 125 2.29 17.90 4.68
CA PRO A 125 3.37 16.93 4.85
C PRO A 125 2.89 15.59 5.42
N PHE A 126 3.39 14.48 4.88
CA PHE A 126 2.86 13.14 5.16
C PHE A 126 2.96 12.75 6.64
N LYS A 127 4.11 12.98 7.29
CA LYS A 127 4.33 12.61 8.69
C LYS A 127 3.36 13.28 9.68
N PRO A 128 3.21 14.62 9.72
CA PRO A 128 2.25 15.25 10.61
C PRO A 128 0.80 14.89 10.27
N ALA A 129 0.47 14.68 8.98
CA ALA A 129 -0.85 14.21 8.58
C ALA A 129 -1.16 12.83 9.15
N LEU A 130 -0.20 11.90 9.07
CA LEU A 130 -0.33 10.55 9.61
C LEU A 130 -0.50 10.57 11.13
N ALA A 131 0.27 11.42 11.84
CA ALA A 131 0.09 11.62 13.29
C ALA A 131 -1.33 12.14 13.64
N GLN A 132 -1.85 13.08 12.86
CA GLN A 132 -3.20 13.61 13.05
C GLN A 132 -4.26 12.53 12.82
N ILE A 133 -4.12 11.71 11.77
CA ILE A 133 -5.04 10.59 11.50
C ILE A 133 -5.03 9.58 12.63
N ILE A 134 -3.85 9.14 13.08
CA ILE A 134 -3.70 8.19 14.19
C ILE A 134 -4.36 8.74 15.46
N SER A 135 -4.09 10.00 15.79
CA SER A 135 -4.66 10.67 16.97
C SER A 135 -6.18 10.78 16.89
N ASN A 136 -6.72 11.17 15.72
CA ASN A 136 -8.15 11.34 15.53
C ASN A 136 -8.91 10.01 15.61
N GLN A 137 -8.39 8.94 15.02
CA GLN A 137 -8.99 7.61 15.12
C GLN A 137 -9.01 7.13 16.58
N LYS A 138 -7.90 7.32 17.31
CA LYS A 138 -7.82 6.94 18.72
C LYS A 138 -8.86 7.67 19.59
N LYS A 139 -9.16 8.94 19.30
CA LYS A 139 -10.17 9.72 20.05
C LYS A 139 -11.59 9.16 19.93
N ILE A 140 -11.91 8.51 18.81
CA ILE A 140 -13.21 7.88 18.58
C ILE A 140 -13.21 6.39 18.94
N GLY A 141 -12.16 5.90 19.62
CA GLY A 141 -12.03 4.49 19.99
C GLY A 141 -11.75 3.55 18.82
N ASP A 142 -11.27 4.07 17.69
CA ASP A 142 -10.96 3.29 16.48
C ASP A 142 -9.44 3.35 16.18
N LEU A 143 -8.99 2.52 15.25
CA LEU A 143 -7.61 2.49 14.77
C LEU A 143 -7.56 2.85 13.28
N PHE A 144 -6.43 3.43 12.88
CA PHE A 144 -6.11 3.56 11.47
C PHE A 144 -5.24 2.37 11.05
N LEU A 145 -5.79 1.46 10.26
CA LEU A 145 -5.09 0.26 9.78
C LEU A 145 -4.98 0.34 8.26
N PRO A 146 -4.00 1.09 7.72
CA PRO A 146 -3.92 1.32 6.29
C PRO A 146 -3.46 0.07 5.53
N VAL A 147 -4.05 -0.14 4.37
CA VAL A 147 -3.73 -1.21 3.43
C VAL A 147 -3.74 -0.66 2.01
N LEU A 148 -3.05 -1.36 1.12
CA LEU A 148 -3.06 -1.13 -0.31
C LEU A 148 -3.82 -2.26 -1.00
N MET A 149 -4.43 -2.00 -2.14
CA MET A 149 -5.02 -3.02 -3.00
C MET A 149 -4.88 -2.64 -4.47
N LYS A 150 -5.19 -3.59 -5.36
CA LYS A 150 -5.14 -3.38 -6.81
C LYS A 150 -5.92 -2.11 -7.21
N GLY A 151 -5.25 -1.26 -7.98
CA GLY A 151 -5.82 0.02 -8.44
C GLY A 151 -5.62 1.21 -7.48
N ASP A 152 -4.85 1.05 -6.41
CA ASP A 152 -4.51 2.14 -5.50
C ASP A 152 -3.38 3.04 -5.99
N LEU A 153 -2.41 2.48 -6.73
CA LEU A 153 -1.43 3.29 -7.45
C LEU A 153 -2.11 3.91 -8.67
N ARG A 154 -2.14 5.24 -8.72
CA ARG A 154 -2.81 6.05 -9.75
C ARG A 154 -1.92 7.20 -10.18
N GLU A 155 -2.30 7.90 -11.24
CA GLU A 155 -1.63 9.10 -11.71
C GLU A 155 -2.60 10.27 -11.73
N PHE A 156 -2.11 11.45 -11.37
CA PHE A 156 -2.82 12.72 -11.48
C PHE A 156 -2.16 13.56 -12.58
N ASP A 157 -3.00 14.11 -13.47
CA ASP A 157 -2.61 15.03 -14.54
C ASP A 157 -1.45 14.52 -15.42
N GLN A 158 -1.42 13.21 -15.68
CA GLN A 158 -0.38 12.53 -16.49
C GLN A 158 1.07 12.79 -16.03
N GLN A 159 1.27 13.15 -14.75
CA GLN A 159 2.59 13.55 -14.25
C GLN A 159 2.90 13.05 -12.85
N MET A 160 1.92 12.99 -11.97
CA MET A 160 2.16 12.79 -10.55
C MET A 160 1.55 11.46 -10.09
N PRO A 161 2.35 10.43 -9.80
CA PRO A 161 1.81 9.22 -9.21
C PRO A 161 1.35 9.50 -7.79
N TYR A 162 0.26 8.84 -7.39
CA TYR A 162 -0.23 8.88 -6.03
C TYR A 162 -0.78 7.51 -5.64
N ILE A 163 -0.78 7.23 -4.34
CA ILE A 163 -1.39 6.03 -3.76
C ILE A 163 -2.65 6.45 -3.04
N HIS A 164 -3.77 5.92 -3.46
CA HIS A 164 -5.02 6.04 -2.75
C HIS A 164 -5.06 5.00 -1.62
N LEU A 165 -5.21 5.40 -0.36
CA LEU A 165 -5.19 4.47 0.77
C LEU A 165 -6.56 3.86 1.06
N HIS A 166 -6.58 2.57 1.35
CA HIS A 166 -7.67 1.89 2.01
C HIS A 166 -7.36 1.69 3.50
N ARG A 167 -8.37 1.38 4.30
CA ARG A 167 -8.22 0.96 5.69
C ARG A 167 -9.02 -0.30 6.00
N LEU A 168 -8.48 -1.12 6.89
CA LEU A 168 -9.19 -2.25 7.47
C LEU A 168 -10.00 -1.83 8.70
N GLN A 169 -11.23 -2.31 8.82
CA GLN A 169 -12.11 -2.14 9.98
C GLN A 169 -12.25 -3.49 10.71
N LEU A 170 -11.51 -3.67 11.80
CA LEU A 170 -11.49 -4.94 12.56
C LEU A 170 -12.86 -5.36 13.09
N ALA A 171 -13.71 -4.41 13.47
CA ALA A 171 -15.05 -4.67 13.95
C ALA A 171 -15.93 -5.43 12.94
N ARG A 172 -15.56 -5.41 11.65
CA ARG A 172 -16.28 -6.09 10.56
C ARG A 172 -15.75 -7.47 10.23
N LEU A 173 -14.69 -7.93 10.91
CA LEU A 173 -14.14 -9.28 10.74
C LEU A 173 -14.85 -10.26 11.68
N GLU A 174 -16.18 -10.36 11.55
CA GLU A 174 -17.05 -11.06 12.50
C GLU A 174 -16.73 -12.56 12.61
N ARG A 175 -16.18 -13.16 11.55
CA ARG A 175 -15.83 -14.58 11.46
C ARG A 175 -14.48 -14.93 12.09
N LEU A 176 -13.64 -13.93 12.37
CA LEU A 176 -12.34 -14.14 13.01
C LEU A 176 -12.50 -14.13 14.52
N SER A 177 -11.72 -14.96 15.21
CA SER A 177 -11.58 -14.95 16.66
C SER A 177 -10.96 -13.62 17.14
N SER A 178 -11.09 -13.33 18.44
CA SER A 178 -10.43 -12.17 19.04
C SER A 178 -8.91 -12.21 18.86
N PHE A 179 -8.31 -13.39 19.01
CA PHE A 179 -6.87 -13.59 18.83
C PHE A 179 -6.40 -13.24 17.41
N GLU A 180 -7.12 -13.72 16.38
CA GLU A 180 -6.79 -13.39 14.98
C GLU A 180 -6.95 -11.89 14.70
N ARG A 181 -8.02 -11.26 15.21
CA ARG A 181 -8.22 -9.80 15.06
C ARG A 181 -7.10 -9.01 15.74
N ASP A 182 -6.66 -9.44 16.92
CA ASP A 182 -5.57 -8.81 17.66
C ASP A 182 -4.23 -8.94 16.92
N ASP A 183 -3.94 -10.11 16.35
CA ASP A 183 -2.73 -10.33 15.56
C ASP A 183 -2.71 -9.43 14.31
N ILE A 184 -3.83 -9.34 13.59
CA ILE A 184 -3.99 -8.44 12.44
C ILE A 184 -3.78 -6.98 12.87
N GLN A 185 -4.41 -6.57 13.97
CA GLN A 185 -4.27 -5.24 14.52
C GLN A 185 -2.82 -4.90 14.81
N GLN A 186 -2.12 -5.78 15.53
CA GLN A 186 -0.73 -5.56 15.96
C GLN A 186 0.21 -5.50 14.75
N THR A 187 0.02 -6.38 13.78
CA THR A 187 0.84 -6.45 12.57
C THR A 187 0.73 -5.16 11.75
N ILE A 188 -0.48 -4.71 11.43
CA ILE A 188 -0.69 -3.47 10.66
C ILE A 188 -0.25 -2.24 11.47
N THR A 189 -0.54 -2.20 12.77
CA THR A 189 -0.14 -1.08 13.64
C THR A 189 1.39 -0.95 13.71
N ARG A 190 2.12 -2.06 13.83
CA ARG A 190 3.58 -2.07 13.83
C ARG A 190 4.14 -1.47 12.56
N LYS A 191 3.62 -1.90 11.40
CA LYS A 191 4.02 -1.37 10.09
C LYS A 191 3.71 0.11 9.94
N LEU A 192 2.51 0.55 10.36
CA LEU A 192 2.15 1.96 10.38
C LEU A 192 3.10 2.81 11.22
N LEU A 193 3.46 2.35 12.42
CA LEU A 193 4.40 3.06 13.29
C LEU A 193 5.82 3.10 12.70
N MET A 194 6.26 2.04 12.03
CA MET A 194 7.52 2.03 11.29
C MET A 194 7.49 3.03 10.14
N LEU A 195 6.42 3.03 9.34
CA LEU A 195 6.20 4.00 8.26
C LEU A 195 6.22 5.45 8.79
N TYR A 196 5.54 5.72 9.89
CA TYR A 196 5.53 7.03 10.54
C TYR A 196 6.94 7.48 10.96
N ARG A 197 7.74 6.60 11.56
CA ARG A 197 9.12 6.91 11.98
C ARG A 197 10.03 7.19 10.78
N GLN A 198 9.83 6.49 9.68
CA GLN A 198 10.64 6.61 8.46
C GLN A 198 10.13 7.67 7.49
N ALA A 199 8.96 8.26 7.73
CA ALA A 199 8.27 9.12 6.76
C ALA A 199 9.12 10.26 6.17
N ASP A 200 10.00 10.88 6.98
CA ASP A 200 10.86 11.98 6.53
C ASP A 200 12.06 11.51 5.67
N SER A 201 12.38 10.22 5.67
CA SER A 201 13.45 9.64 4.86
C SER A 201 12.96 9.05 3.54
N LEU A 202 11.64 9.04 3.29
CA LEU A 202 11.06 8.48 2.08
C LEU A 202 11.07 9.52 0.96
N VAL A 203 11.87 9.28 -0.08
CA VAL A 203 12.08 10.19 -1.21
C VAL A 203 12.18 9.40 -2.53
N CYS A 204 11.59 9.96 -3.61
CA CYS A 204 11.55 9.38 -4.96
C CYS A 204 12.64 9.92 -5.90
#